data_AF-A0A952VJE6-F1
#
_entry.id   AF-A0A952VJE6-F1
#
_cell.length_a   1.000
_cell.length_b   1.000
_cell.length_c   1.000
_cell.angle_alpha   90.00
_cell.angle_beta   90.00
_cell.angle_gamma   90.00
#
_symmetry.space_group_name_H-M   'P 1'
#
loop_
_entity.id
_entity.type
_entity.pdbx_description
1 polymer ?
#
loop_
_entity_poly.entity_id
_entity_poly.type
_entity_poly.pdbx_seq_one_letter_code
_entity_poly.pdbx_strand_id
1 'polypeptide(L)'
;MKQSGVTLLELLVTLTILTILASVALPFTKVSTKRTKEIELRQNLRVIRAAIDAFRLEWARDGDTLIGPACVKNRLSCKDVTGPYGYPKSLDALLGVKLTGEQATVRGTTIRRYLRSIPMDPMTGA
;
A
#
# COMPACT_ATOMS: atom_id res chain seq x y z
N MET A 1 11.46 21.35 -64.29
CA MET A 1 10.55 20.87 -63.22
C MET A 1 10.06 22.07 -62.45
N LYS A 2 8.76 22.37 -62.46
CA LYS A 2 8.20 23.53 -61.75
C LYS A 2 7.91 23.09 -60.32
N GLN A 3 8.69 23.59 -59.34
CA GLN A 3 8.39 23.37 -57.93
C GLN A 3 7.18 24.24 -57.57
N SER A 4 6.05 23.62 -57.25
CA SER A 4 4.88 24.29 -56.68
C SER A 4 5.13 24.53 -55.18
N GLY A 5 5.10 25.79 -54.76
CA GLY A 5 5.19 26.18 -53.34
C GLY A 5 3.85 25.99 -52.60
N VAL A 6 3.93 25.91 -51.27
CA VAL A 6 2.77 25.82 -50.37
C VAL A 6 2.15 27.21 -50.17
N THR A 7 0.82 27.28 -50.09
CA THR A 7 0.14 28.56 -49.83
C THR A 7 0.04 28.84 -48.32
N LEU A 8 -0.10 30.12 -47.96
CA LEU A 8 -0.27 30.54 -46.57
C LEU A 8 -1.55 29.95 -45.96
N LEU A 9 -2.61 29.81 -46.77
CA LEU A 9 -3.87 29.16 -46.39
C LEU A 9 -3.64 27.68 -46.02
N GLU A 10 -2.86 26.96 -46.82
CA GLU A 10 -2.58 25.53 -46.63
C GLU A 10 -1.74 25.28 -45.37
N LEU A 11 -0.79 26.17 -45.07
CA LEU A 11 -0.07 26.20 -43.80
C LEU A 11 -1.00 26.48 -42.60
N LEU A 12 -1.96 27.40 -42.74
CA LEU A 12 -2.94 27.69 -41.69
C LEU A 12 -3.88 26.51 -41.42
N VAL A 13 -4.37 25.86 -42.47
CA VAL A 13 -5.26 24.69 -42.35
C VAL A 13 -4.52 23.52 -41.72
N THR A 14 -3.29 23.23 -42.15
CA THR A 14 -2.49 22.14 -41.55
C THR A 14 -2.12 22.42 -40.10
N LEU A 15 -1.75 23.66 -39.75
CA LEU A 15 -1.46 24.05 -38.37
C LEU A 15 -2.70 23.94 -37.48
N THR A 16 -3.88 24.38 -37.95
CA THR A 16 -5.12 24.29 -37.17
C THR A 16 -5.55 22.83 -36.93
N ILE A 17 -5.37 21.95 -37.91
CA ILE A 17 -5.61 20.51 -37.73
C ILE A 17 -4.63 19.92 -36.70
N LEU A 18 -3.35 20.29 -36.78
CA LEU A 18 -2.32 19.83 -35.83
C LEU A 18 -2.61 20.30 -34.39
N THR A 19 -3.05 21.55 -34.19
CA THR A 19 -3.36 22.06 -32.84
C THR A 19 -4.58 21.38 -32.23
N ILE A 20 -5.62 21.10 -33.03
CA ILE A 20 -6.79 20.34 -32.57
C ILE A 20 -6.37 18.92 -32.14
N LEU A 21 -5.60 18.22 -32.97
CA LEU A 21 -5.11 16.86 -32.64
C LEU A 21 -4.24 16.85 -31.38
N ALA A 22 -3.34 17.82 -31.24
CA ALA A 22 -2.48 17.94 -30.06
C ALA A 22 -3.30 18.16 -28.78
N SER A 23 -4.38 18.95 -28.85
CA SER A 23 -5.24 19.23 -27.68
C SER A 23 -5.94 17.97 -27.14
N VAL A 24 -6.36 17.06 -28.03
CA VAL A 24 -7.08 15.83 -27.68
C VAL A 24 -6.15 14.72 -27.20
N ALA A 25 -4.87 14.74 -27.59
CA ALA A 25 -3.89 13.72 -27.19
C ALA A 25 -3.46 13.80 -25.71
N LEU A 26 -3.45 15.00 -25.12
CA LEU A 26 -2.97 15.25 -23.75
C LEU A 26 -3.75 14.56 -22.61
N PRO A 27 -5.09 14.54 -22.56
CA PRO A 27 -5.83 13.97 -21.42
C PRO A 27 -5.62 12.46 -21.22
N PHE A 28 -5.22 11.72 -22.26
CA PHE A 28 -5.06 10.27 -22.19
C PHE A 28 -3.92 9.83 -21.26
N THR A 29 -2.83 10.60 -21.19
CA THR A 29 -1.65 10.20 -20.41
C THR A 29 -1.88 10.31 -18.91
N LYS A 30 -2.61 11.33 -18.45
CA LYS A 30 -2.90 11.58 -17.03
C LYS A 30 -3.86 10.54 -16.43
N VAL A 31 -4.80 10.04 -17.22
CA VAL A 31 -5.77 9.04 -16.75
C VAL A 31 -5.10 7.67 -16.56
N SER A 32 -4.19 7.31 -17.46
CA SER A 32 -3.46 6.03 -17.35
C SER A 32 -2.60 5.97 -16.08
N THR A 33 -1.82 7.01 -15.80
CA THR A 33 -0.96 7.07 -14.61
C THR A 33 -1.75 7.11 -13.30
N LYS A 34 -2.89 7.80 -13.28
CA LYS A 34 -3.79 7.77 -12.12
C LYS A 34 -4.36 6.36 -11.90
N ARG A 35 -4.79 5.69 -12.97
CA ARG A 35 -5.35 4.33 -12.90
C ARG A 35 -4.31 3.33 -12.39
N THR A 36 -3.05 3.42 -12.82
CA THR A 36 -1.98 2.54 -12.30
C THR A 36 -1.74 2.75 -10.81
N LYS A 37 -1.68 4.01 -10.35
CA LYS A 37 -1.53 4.33 -8.93
C LYS A 37 -2.70 3.83 -8.08
N GLU A 38 -3.93 3.94 -8.58
CA GLU A 38 -5.10 3.41 -7.87
C GLU A 38 -5.08 1.88 -7.73
N ILE A 39 -4.62 1.17 -8.77
CA ILE A 39 -4.47 -0.29 -8.71
C ILE A 39 -3.42 -0.67 -7.67
N GLU A 40 -2.27 0.00 -7.68
CA GLU A 40 -1.19 -0.23 -6.72
C GLU A 40 -1.64 0.08 -5.28
N LEU A 41 -2.38 1.18 -5.07
CA LEU A 41 -2.93 1.52 -3.76
C LEU A 41 -3.87 0.42 -3.24
N ARG A 42 -4.78 -0.08 -4.09
CA ARG A 42 -5.69 -1.16 -3.70
C ARG A 42 -4.94 -2.45 -3.35
N GLN A 43 -3.85 -2.74 -4.06
CA GLN A 43 -2.99 -3.87 -3.75
C GLN A 43 -2.29 -3.69 -2.39
N ASN A 44 -1.70 -2.52 -2.15
CA ASN A 44 -1.03 -2.19 -0.89
C ASN A 44 -1.98 -2.27 0.31
N LEU A 45 -3.19 -1.71 0.19
CA LEU A 45 -4.22 -1.80 1.23
C LEU A 45 -4.68 -3.25 1.50
N ARG A 46 -4.76 -4.08 0.46
CA ARG A 46 -5.09 -5.51 0.62
C ARG A 46 -4.00 -6.25 1.41
N VAL A 47 -2.73 -5.95 1.14
CA VAL A 47 -1.59 -6.52 1.88
C VAL A 47 -1.62 -6.11 3.34
N ILE A 48 -1.83 -4.82 3.63
CA ILE A 48 -1.92 -4.30 5.01
C ILE A 48 -3.11 -4.96 5.74
N ARG A 49 -4.28 -5.04 5.10
CA ARG A 49 -5.46 -5.68 5.69
C ARG A 49 -5.20 -7.14 6.02
N ALA A 50 -4.62 -7.91 5.08
CA ALA A 50 -4.28 -9.30 5.32
C ALA A 50 -3.29 -9.49 6.49
N ALA A 51 -2.32 -8.57 6.63
CA ALA A 51 -1.39 -8.58 7.76
C ALA A 51 -2.08 -8.26 9.09
N ILE A 52 -3.01 -7.30 9.12
CA ILE A 52 -3.81 -6.96 10.31
C ILE A 52 -4.69 -8.15 10.71
N ASP A 53 -5.32 -8.81 9.74
CA ASP A 53 -6.18 -9.97 10.00
C ASP A 53 -5.36 -11.14 10.56
N ALA A 54 -4.19 -11.42 9.98
CA ALA A 54 -3.25 -12.43 10.48
C ALA A 54 -2.75 -12.10 11.91
N PHE A 55 -2.45 -10.82 12.17
CA PHE A 55 -2.08 -10.36 13.50
C PHE A 55 -3.22 -10.59 14.51
N ARG A 56 -4.45 -10.16 14.16
CA ARG A 56 -5.62 -10.30 15.03
C ARG A 56 -5.89 -11.76 15.37
N LEU A 57 -5.74 -12.69 14.42
CA LEU A 57 -5.92 -14.11 14.67
C LEU A 57 -4.94 -14.65 15.73
N GLU A 58 -3.68 -14.22 15.70
CA GLU A 58 -2.66 -14.68 16.64
C GLU A 58 -2.74 -13.96 18.01
N TRP A 59 -3.14 -12.68 18.01
CA TRP A 59 -3.14 -11.81 19.18
C TRP A 59 -4.53 -11.40 19.67
N ALA A 60 -5.57 -12.13 19.27
CA ALA A 60 -6.95 -11.86 19.67
C ALA A 60 -7.09 -11.77 21.20
N ARG A 61 -7.79 -10.73 21.66
CA ARG A 61 -8.18 -10.58 23.07
C ARG A 61 -9.44 -9.73 23.16
N ASP A 62 -10.22 -9.96 24.21
CA ASP A 62 -11.37 -9.16 24.59
C ASP A 62 -11.14 -8.62 26.01
N GLY A 63 -10.69 -7.37 26.08
CA GLY A 63 -10.28 -6.75 27.34
C GLY A 63 -9.10 -7.49 27.98
N ASP A 64 -9.34 -8.12 29.13
CA ASP A 64 -8.33 -8.91 29.85
C ASP A 64 -8.32 -10.40 29.47
N THR A 65 -9.31 -10.86 28.70
CA THR A 65 -9.35 -12.26 28.24
C THR A 65 -8.48 -12.45 27.00
N LEU A 66 -7.50 -13.34 27.11
CA LEU A 66 -6.54 -13.65 26.04
C LEU A 66 -7.07 -14.86 25.26
N ILE A 67 -7.33 -14.70 23.97
CA ILE A 67 -7.94 -15.74 23.12
C ILE A 67 -6.90 -16.27 22.14
N GLY A 68 -6.11 -15.37 21.55
CA GLY A 68 -5.11 -15.71 20.55
C GLY A 68 -3.95 -16.50 21.14
N PRO A 69 -3.42 -17.50 20.42
CA PRO A 69 -2.37 -18.39 20.93
C PRO A 69 -1.06 -17.64 21.24
N ALA A 70 -0.74 -16.57 20.51
CA ALA A 70 0.42 -15.75 20.79
C ALA A 70 0.20 -14.86 22.03
N CYS A 71 -1.02 -14.35 22.20
CA CYS A 71 -1.40 -13.51 23.33
C CYS A 71 -1.38 -14.29 24.66
N VAL A 72 -1.91 -15.51 24.68
CA VAL A 72 -1.89 -16.41 25.85
C VAL A 72 -0.46 -16.72 26.29
N LYS A 73 0.43 -16.98 25.34
CA LYS A 73 1.85 -17.28 25.61
C LYS A 73 2.67 -16.04 26.00
N ASN A 74 2.27 -14.85 25.55
CA ASN A 74 2.99 -13.60 25.74
C ASN A 74 2.11 -12.54 26.41
N ARG A 75 1.69 -12.80 27.65
CA ARG A 75 0.68 -11.96 28.35
C ARG A 75 1.06 -10.48 28.46
N LEU A 76 2.33 -10.17 28.79
CA LEU A 76 2.81 -8.80 28.92
C LEU A 76 2.87 -8.10 27.56
N SER A 77 3.62 -8.68 26.61
CA SER A 77 3.76 -8.17 25.25
C SER A 77 2.40 -7.99 24.55
N CYS A 78 1.43 -8.88 24.82
CA CYS A 78 0.09 -8.78 24.22
C CYS A 78 -0.63 -7.48 24.60
N LYS A 79 -0.61 -7.07 25.87
CA LYS A 79 -1.26 -5.82 26.29
C LYS A 79 -0.57 -4.58 25.72
N ASP A 80 0.73 -4.68 25.47
CA ASP A 80 1.53 -3.58 24.94
C ASP A 80 1.27 -3.36 23.45
N VAL A 81 1.26 -4.44 22.65
CA VAL A 81 1.10 -4.35 21.19
C VAL A 81 -0.34 -4.32 20.72
N THR A 82 -1.29 -4.86 21.51
CA THR A 82 -2.71 -4.92 21.11
C THR A 82 -3.60 -3.96 21.87
N GLY A 83 -4.58 -3.39 21.17
CA GLY A 83 -5.72 -2.72 21.77
C GLY A 83 -6.66 -3.69 22.49
N PRO A 84 -7.73 -3.19 23.12
CA PRO A 84 -8.69 -4.00 23.88
C PRO A 84 -9.37 -5.13 23.08
N TYR A 85 -9.42 -5.01 21.75
CA TYR A 85 -10.11 -5.94 20.85
C TYR A 85 -9.16 -6.83 20.01
N GLY A 86 -7.87 -6.91 20.40
CA GLY A 86 -6.89 -7.76 19.71
C GLY A 86 -6.35 -7.21 18.39
N TYR A 87 -6.69 -5.96 18.03
CA TYR A 87 -6.07 -5.24 16.91
C TYR A 87 -4.75 -4.58 17.31
N PRO A 88 -3.79 -4.41 16.38
CA PRO A 88 -2.53 -3.74 16.67
C PRO A 88 -2.77 -2.26 17.01
N LYS A 89 -2.04 -1.72 18.00
CA LYS A 89 -2.13 -0.28 18.36
C LYS A 89 -1.51 0.63 17.31
N SER A 90 -0.49 0.14 16.59
CA SER A 90 0.20 0.85 15.51
C SER A 90 0.56 -0.12 14.39
N LEU A 91 0.73 0.40 13.17
CA LEU A 91 1.19 -0.39 12.03
C LEU A 91 2.61 -0.93 12.24
N ASP A 92 3.44 -0.24 13.03
CA ASP A 92 4.79 -0.69 13.37
C ASP A 92 4.79 -2.03 14.12
N ALA A 93 3.72 -2.36 14.85
CA ALA A 93 3.57 -3.66 15.48
C ALA A 93 3.55 -4.81 14.45
N LEU A 94 3.16 -4.54 13.20
CA LEU A 94 3.19 -5.54 12.12
C LEU A 94 4.60 -5.81 11.61
N LEU A 95 5.54 -4.86 11.77
CA LEU A 95 6.93 -5.00 11.35
C LEU A 95 7.72 -5.91 12.29
N GLY A 96 7.31 -5.99 13.55
CA GLY A 96 7.95 -6.88 14.50
C GLY A 96 7.41 -6.75 15.92
N VAL A 97 6.91 -7.85 16.46
CA VAL A 97 6.62 -7.99 17.89
C VAL A 97 7.72 -8.80 18.55
N LYS A 98 8.34 -8.25 19.60
CA LYS A 98 9.26 -8.99 20.47
C LYS A 98 8.45 -10.01 21.27
N LEU A 99 8.76 -11.29 21.08
CA LEU A 99 8.17 -12.38 21.84
C LEU A 99 8.87 -12.48 23.22
N THR A 100 8.10 -12.80 24.25
CA THR A 100 8.55 -12.95 25.64
C THR A 100 8.51 -14.43 26.05
N GLY A 101 9.55 -14.94 26.72
CA GLY A 101 9.56 -16.32 27.27
C GLY A 101 10.04 -17.41 26.31
N GLU A 102 9.53 -18.64 26.48
CA GLU A 102 10.00 -19.90 25.85
C GLU A 102 9.94 -19.93 24.31
N GLN A 103 9.14 -19.09 23.66
CA GLN A 103 9.08 -19.04 22.19
C GLN A 103 10.24 -18.26 21.55
N ALA A 104 10.92 -17.41 22.32
CA ALA A 104 12.11 -16.69 21.84
C ALA A 104 13.28 -17.65 21.55
N THR A 105 13.35 -18.79 22.25
CA THR A 105 14.44 -19.77 22.14
C THR A 105 14.19 -20.84 21.06
N VAL A 106 12.94 -21.21 20.79
CA VAL A 106 12.60 -22.34 19.89
C VAL A 106 12.79 -22.03 18.39
N ARG A 107 12.67 -20.76 17.96
CA ARG A 107 12.81 -20.40 16.52
C ARG A 107 14.08 -19.62 16.19
N GLY A 108 14.94 -19.31 17.16
CA GLY A 108 16.12 -18.45 16.97
C GLY A 108 15.80 -17.00 16.58
N THR A 109 14.52 -16.65 16.41
CA THR A 109 14.04 -15.31 16.08
C THR A 109 13.15 -14.81 17.20
N THR A 110 13.64 -13.82 17.94
CA THR A 110 12.93 -13.11 19.02
C THR A 110 11.79 -12.23 18.51
N ILE A 111 11.65 -12.07 17.18
CA ILE A 111 10.74 -11.11 16.55
C ILE A 111 9.78 -11.83 15.62
N ARG A 112 8.47 -11.73 15.89
CA ARG A 112 7.41 -12.17 14.97
C ARG A 112 7.05 -11.01 14.04
N ARG A 113 7.21 -11.20 12.73
CA ARG A 113 6.87 -10.20 11.70
C ARG A 113 5.65 -10.65 10.88
N TYR A 114 4.79 -9.70 10.53
CA TYR A 114 3.64 -9.88 9.62
C TYR A 114 3.87 -9.14 8.29
N LEU A 115 4.62 -8.03 8.33
CA LEU A 115 5.07 -7.29 7.16
C LEU A 115 6.59 -7.19 7.13
N ARG A 116 7.15 -7.13 5.91
CA ARG A 116 8.58 -6.84 5.70
C ARG A 116 8.86 -5.34 5.84
N SER A 117 7.96 -4.53 5.29
CA SER A 117 7.94 -3.07 5.34
C SER A 117 6.50 -2.61 5.16
N ILE A 118 6.18 -1.39 5.62
CA ILE A 118 4.88 -0.78 5.33
C ILE A 118 4.93 -0.31 3.86
N PRO A 119 3.98 -0.73 3.00
CA PRO A 119 3.92 -0.23 1.63
C PRO A 119 3.68 1.28 1.61
N MET A 120 4.39 1.99 0.73
CA MET A 120 4.21 3.43 0.51
C MET A 120 2.88 3.69 -0.22
N ASP A 121 2.23 4.80 0.07
CA ASP A 121 1.05 5.24 -0.65
C ASP A 121 1.45 5.81 -2.03
N PRO A 122 1.04 5.19 -3.16
CA PRO A 122 1.41 5.66 -4.50
C PRO A 122 0.73 6.98 -4.91
N MET A 123 -0.28 7.44 -4.16
CA MET A 123 -0.97 8.71 -4.39
C MET A 123 -0.29 9.88 -3.69
N THR A 124 0.17 9.68 -2.44
CA THR A 124 0.73 10.75 -1.59
C THR A 124 2.23 10.65 -1.37
N GLY A 125 2.83 9.48 -1.58
CA GLY A 125 4.25 9.23 -1.31
C GLY A 125 4.58 9.20 0.18
N ALA A 126 3.63 8.83 1.03
CA ALA A 126 3.81 8.65 2.47
C ALA A 126 3.91 7.16 2.85
#